data_AF-A0AAW1E4Q2-F1
#
_entry.id   AF-A0AAW1E4Q2-F1
#
_cell.length_a   1.000
_cell.length_b   1.000
_cell.length_c   1.000
_cell.angle_alpha   90.00
_cell.angle_beta   90.00
_cell.angle_gamma   90.00
#
_symmetry.space_group_name_H-M   'P 1'
#
loop_
_entity.id
_entity.type
_entity.pdbx_description
1 polymer ?
#
loop_
_entity_poly.entity_id
_entity_poly.type
_entity_poly.pdbx_seq_one_letter_code
_entity_poly.pdbx_strand_id
1 'polypeptide(L)'
;MFSKCSVVLLNVLFLVRALSAHECTPCNLRTCPVKAPHSCEGGRTLARDPCGCCDQCARLEWEPCGGQDWAHGYCALGLTCASVNKTGAAAIPETGVCKALPKHPEAGLEDERCPLMTGCQRAGGQCVCDARHSCLGSFAYPDQETCMKASKSEGRRHEHRERHREKYVGPSNPACMFSGCNLTTEGCVCESQSCRHHFAYINRSQCQEAAAGSCPLPVFKTLM
;
A
#
# COMPACT_ATOMS: atom_id res chain seq x y z
N MET A 1 -39.57 41.38 32.53
CA MET A 1 -39.76 40.35 31.48
C MET A 1 -38.59 40.20 30.51
N PHE A 2 -37.70 41.20 30.33
CA PHE A 2 -36.61 41.15 29.34
C PHE A 2 -35.44 40.18 29.65
N SER A 3 -35.18 39.88 30.93
CA SER A 3 -34.05 39.03 31.33
C SER A 3 -34.22 37.55 30.92
N LYS A 4 -35.44 37.00 30.99
CA LYS A 4 -35.73 35.61 30.61
C LYS A 4 -35.58 35.39 29.10
N CYS A 5 -36.02 36.35 28.28
CA CYS A 5 -35.85 36.28 26.82
C CYS A 5 -34.38 36.35 26.41
N SER A 6 -33.57 37.18 27.09
CA SER A 6 -32.12 37.28 26.83
C SER A 6 -31.39 35.97 27.09
N VAL A 7 -31.70 35.28 28.19
CA VAL A 7 -31.09 33.98 28.53
C VAL A 7 -31.48 32.89 27.53
N VAL A 8 -32.74 32.86 27.07
CA VAL A 8 -33.19 31.91 26.04
C VAL A 8 -32.50 32.20 24.70
N LEU A 9 -32.39 33.47 24.30
CA LEU A 9 -31.72 33.87 23.06
C LEU A 9 -30.24 33.50 23.08
N LEU A 10 -29.54 33.72 24.20
CA LEU A 10 -28.16 33.31 24.41
C LEU A 10 -27.99 31.79 24.32
N ASN A 11 -28.87 31.00 24.96
CA ASN A 11 -28.82 29.54 24.87
C ASN A 11 -29.08 29.03 23.44
N VAL A 12 -30.02 29.64 22.71
CA VAL A 12 -30.26 29.32 21.29
C VAL A 12 -29.05 29.68 20.43
N LEU A 13 -28.42 30.84 20.65
CA LEU A 13 -27.20 31.24 19.93
C LEU A 13 -26.01 30.31 20.24
N PHE A 14 -25.89 29.83 21.48
CA PHE A 14 -24.89 28.84 21.87
C PHE A 14 -25.18 27.46 21.23
N LEU A 15 -26.44 27.05 21.17
CA LEU A 15 -26.87 25.81 20.49
C LEU A 15 -26.62 25.90 18.97
N VAL A 16 -26.95 27.01 18.31
CA VAL A 16 -26.68 27.22 16.88
C VAL A 16 -25.17 27.19 16.59
N ARG A 17 -24.34 27.77 17.47
CA ARG A 17 -22.86 27.66 17.36
C ARG A 17 -22.33 26.25 17.64
N ALA A 18 -23.01 25.46 18.47
CA ALA A 18 -22.65 24.07 18.71
C ALA A 18 -23.07 23.15 17.55
N LEU A 19 -24.17 23.48 16.86
CA LEU A 19 -24.63 22.78 15.66
C LEU A 19 -23.84 23.17 14.41
N SER A 20 -23.15 24.32 14.38
CA SER A 20 -22.25 24.69 13.28
C SER A 20 -20.91 23.93 13.32
N ALA A 21 -20.95 22.64 13.68
CA ALA A 21 -19.85 21.73 13.44
C ALA A 21 -19.79 21.47 11.93
N HIS A 22 -19.03 22.33 11.22
CA HIS A 22 -18.61 22.21 9.83
C HIS A 22 -19.69 21.66 8.88
N GLU A 23 -20.68 22.50 8.57
CA GLU A 23 -21.71 22.23 7.55
C GLU A 23 -21.05 22.10 6.17
N CYS A 24 -20.76 20.87 5.78
CA CYS A 24 -20.32 20.56 4.44
C CYS A 24 -21.42 20.88 3.43
N THR A 25 -21.06 21.47 2.29
CA THR A 25 -21.98 21.63 1.17
C THR A 25 -22.46 20.25 0.70
N PRO A 26 -23.78 20.06 0.43
CA PRO A 26 -24.31 18.80 -0.09
C PRO A 26 -23.59 18.32 -1.35
N CYS A 27 -23.34 17.01 -1.44
CA CYS A 27 -22.54 16.42 -2.51
C CYS A 27 -23.01 16.74 -3.94
N ASN A 28 -24.32 16.78 -4.15
CA ASN A 28 -24.91 17.09 -5.45
C ASN A 28 -24.66 18.52 -5.93
N LEU A 29 -24.22 19.41 -5.03
CA LEU A 29 -23.87 20.80 -5.33
C LEU A 29 -22.34 21.01 -5.41
N ARG A 30 -21.54 19.97 -5.14
CA ARG A 30 -20.07 20.05 -5.16
C ARG A 30 -19.52 19.59 -6.50
N THR A 31 -18.53 20.32 -7.00
CA THR A 31 -17.75 19.92 -8.18
C THR A 31 -16.49 19.22 -7.72
N CYS A 32 -16.47 17.89 -7.79
CA CYS A 32 -15.26 17.12 -7.47
C CYS A 32 -14.23 17.24 -8.60
N PRO A 33 -12.92 17.35 -8.27
CA PRO A 33 -11.88 17.34 -9.29
C PRO A 33 -11.93 16.01 -10.07
N VAL A 34 -11.72 16.10 -11.38
CA VAL A 34 -11.76 14.94 -12.28
C VAL A 34 -10.62 13.99 -11.88
N LYS A 35 -10.98 12.77 -11.45
CA LYS A 35 -10.01 11.71 -11.16
C LYS A 35 -9.17 11.41 -12.38
N ALA A 36 -7.86 11.23 -12.20
CA ALA A 36 -7.07 10.47 -13.15
C ALA A 36 -7.60 9.02 -13.17
N PRO A 37 -7.79 8.39 -14.35
CA PRO A 37 -8.39 7.07 -14.50
C PRO A 37 -7.55 5.93 -13.92
N HIS A 38 -6.31 6.21 -13.53
CA HIS A 38 -5.39 5.27 -12.93
C HIS A 38 -5.08 5.74 -11.52
N SER A 39 -4.99 4.76 -10.61
CA SER A 39 -4.55 4.90 -9.22
C SER A 39 -3.60 6.08 -9.00
N CYS A 40 -3.77 6.78 -7.87
CA CYS A 40 -2.95 7.92 -7.50
C CYS A 40 -1.45 7.66 -7.77
N GLU A 41 -0.88 8.47 -8.66
CA GLU A 41 0.51 8.31 -9.09
C GLU A 41 1.49 8.69 -7.96
N GLY A 42 2.70 8.12 -8.00
CA GLY A 42 3.76 8.45 -7.06
C GLY A 42 3.58 7.88 -5.65
N GLY A 43 2.90 6.73 -5.51
CA GLY A 43 2.74 6.06 -4.21
C GLY A 43 1.73 6.74 -3.27
N ARG A 44 0.94 7.67 -3.81
CA ARG A 44 -0.14 8.33 -3.08
C ARG A 44 -1.29 7.36 -2.81
N THR A 45 -1.91 7.50 -1.64
CA THR A 45 -3.15 6.79 -1.32
C THR A 45 -4.36 7.58 -1.80
N LEU A 46 -5.45 6.87 -2.08
CA LEU A 46 -6.74 7.49 -2.32
C LEU A 46 -7.27 8.06 -1.00
N ALA A 47 -7.70 9.30 -1.02
CA ALA A 47 -8.28 10.00 0.10
C ALA A 47 -9.69 10.49 -0.24
N ARG A 48 -10.69 10.14 0.58
CA ARG A 48 -12.02 10.76 0.55
C ARG A 48 -11.98 12.00 1.44
N ASP A 49 -12.58 13.11 1.00
CA ASP A 49 -12.68 14.26 1.90
C ASP A 49 -13.54 13.97 3.15
N PRO A 50 -13.31 14.69 4.26
CA PRO A 50 -14.10 14.54 5.50
C PRO A 50 -15.62 14.70 5.35
N CYS A 51 -16.09 15.42 4.33
CA CYS A 51 -17.53 15.48 4.03
C CYS A 51 -18.05 14.22 3.32
N GLY A 52 -17.18 13.25 3.02
CA GLY A 52 -17.53 11.97 2.39
C GLY A 52 -17.84 12.05 0.91
N CYS A 53 -17.48 13.14 0.24
CA CYS A 53 -17.97 13.39 -1.11
C CYS A 53 -16.98 13.02 -2.21
N CYS A 54 -15.89 13.78 -2.29
CA CYS A 54 -14.94 13.72 -3.37
C CYS A 54 -13.77 12.83 -2.97
N ASP A 55 -13.44 11.93 -3.88
CA ASP A 55 -12.22 11.14 -3.83
C ASP A 55 -11.10 11.90 -4.55
N GLN A 56 -10.00 12.15 -3.84
CA GLN A 56 -8.80 12.81 -4.34
C GLN A 56 -7.56 12.00 -3.96
N CYS A 57 -6.42 12.28 -4.58
CA CYS A 57 -5.18 11.71 -4.09
C CYS A 57 -4.72 12.45 -2.85
N ALA A 58 -4.21 11.71 -1.86
CA ALA A 58 -3.69 12.28 -0.65
C ALA A 58 -2.57 13.29 -0.93
N ARG A 59 -2.62 14.41 -0.20
CA ARG A 59 -1.66 15.50 -0.29
C ARG A 59 -0.37 15.14 0.45
N LEU A 60 0.76 15.39 -0.20
CA LEU A 60 2.08 15.15 0.37
C LEU A 60 2.53 16.34 1.21
N GLU A 61 3.68 16.19 1.86
CA GLU A 61 4.27 17.22 2.69
C GLU A 61 4.38 18.55 1.92
N TRP A 62 4.01 19.64 2.59
CA TRP A 62 3.98 21.02 2.06
C TRP A 62 2.96 21.32 0.96
N GLU A 63 2.16 20.35 0.54
CA GLU A 63 1.05 20.60 -0.38
C GLU A 63 -0.14 21.25 0.32
N PRO A 64 -0.93 22.09 -0.38
CA PRO A 64 -2.10 22.73 0.19
C PRO A 64 -3.16 21.69 0.56
N CYS A 65 -3.83 21.91 1.69
CA CYS A 65 -4.86 21.03 2.24
C CYS A 65 -5.98 21.83 2.92
N GLY A 66 -7.13 21.18 3.15
CA GLY A 66 -8.29 21.82 3.77
C GLY A 66 -8.99 22.79 2.82
N GLY A 67 -9.29 24.00 3.29
CA GLY A 67 -10.18 24.93 2.58
C GLY A 67 -11.67 24.62 2.82
N GLN A 68 -12.53 25.49 2.29
CA GLN A 68 -13.97 25.27 2.28
C GLN A 68 -14.30 23.92 1.62
N ASP A 69 -15.12 23.11 2.28
CA ASP A 69 -15.49 21.76 1.85
C ASP A 69 -14.29 20.88 1.44
N TRP A 70 -13.13 21.11 2.05
CA TRP A 70 -11.91 20.36 1.74
C TRP A 70 -11.50 20.40 0.25
N ALA A 71 -11.75 21.53 -0.41
CA ALA A 71 -11.42 21.73 -1.82
C ALA A 71 -9.93 21.49 -2.15
N HIS A 72 -9.02 21.72 -1.19
CA HIS A 72 -7.59 21.48 -1.37
C HIS A 72 -7.18 20.04 -1.04
N GLY A 73 -8.10 19.19 -0.58
CA GLY A 73 -7.85 17.78 -0.31
C GLY A 73 -7.34 17.48 1.10
N TYR A 74 -7.14 16.18 1.35
CA TYR A 74 -6.76 15.62 2.65
C TYR A 74 -5.31 15.11 2.61
N CYS A 75 -4.60 15.21 3.73
CA CYS A 75 -3.19 14.86 3.83
C CYS A 75 -2.93 13.35 3.86
N ALA A 76 -1.76 12.92 3.40
CA ALA A 76 -1.31 11.53 3.50
C ALA A 76 -1.07 11.11 4.95
N LEU A 77 -0.93 9.80 5.16
CA LEU A 77 -0.70 9.20 6.47
C LEU A 77 0.54 9.81 7.15
N GLY A 78 0.43 10.12 8.44
CA GLY A 78 1.46 10.78 9.24
C GLY A 78 1.54 12.30 9.06
N LEU A 79 0.71 12.90 8.19
CA LEU A 79 0.70 14.33 7.95
C LEU A 79 -0.61 14.96 8.46
N THR A 80 -0.47 16.07 9.20
CA THR A 80 -1.60 16.88 9.65
C THR A 80 -1.74 18.10 8.74
N CYS A 81 -2.97 18.44 8.35
CA CYS A 81 -3.21 19.72 7.70
C CYS A 81 -3.00 20.85 8.72
N ALA A 82 -1.89 21.58 8.57
CA ALA A 82 -1.40 22.55 9.54
C ALA A 82 -1.34 23.95 8.92
N SER A 83 -1.54 24.97 9.74
CA SER A 83 -1.37 26.34 9.27
C SER A 83 0.09 26.57 8.84
N VAL A 84 0.32 27.34 7.78
CA VAL A 84 1.67 27.64 7.28
C VAL A 84 2.52 28.30 8.37
N ASN A 85 1.93 29.24 9.11
CA ASN A 85 2.63 30.10 10.07
C ASN A 85 2.58 29.57 11.52
N LYS A 86 1.68 28.64 11.83
CA LYS A 86 1.53 28.06 13.18
C LYS A 86 2.04 26.63 13.21
N THR A 87 2.35 26.14 14.41
CA THR A 87 2.83 24.77 14.65
C THR A 87 1.70 23.75 14.86
N GLY A 88 0.44 24.18 14.74
CA GLY A 88 -0.74 23.35 14.98
C GLY A 88 -1.61 23.13 13.74
N ALA A 89 -2.63 22.28 13.90
CA ALA A 89 -3.62 22.00 12.88
C ALA A 89 -4.28 23.29 12.36
N ALA A 90 -4.57 23.33 11.06
CA ALA A 90 -5.32 24.41 10.44
C ALA A 90 -6.77 24.40 10.94
N ALA A 91 -7.33 25.59 11.20
CA ALA A 91 -8.72 25.74 11.57
C ALA A 91 -9.56 25.71 10.29
N ILE A 92 -10.16 24.55 9.96
CA ILE A 92 -11.07 24.43 8.81
C ILE A 92 -12.21 25.46 8.98
N PRO A 93 -12.58 26.24 7.95
CA PRO A 93 -12.31 26.09 6.52
C PRO A 93 -11.03 26.78 5.99
N GLU A 94 -10.09 27.18 6.84
CA GLU A 94 -8.83 27.76 6.37
C GLU A 94 -8.00 26.75 5.57
N THR A 95 -7.27 27.25 4.57
CA THR A 95 -6.29 26.45 3.82
C THR A 95 -5.00 26.33 4.64
N GLY A 96 -4.53 25.10 4.81
CA GLY A 96 -3.25 24.78 5.42
C GLY A 96 -2.28 24.13 4.42
N VAL A 97 -1.21 23.58 4.96
CA VAL A 97 -0.29 22.68 4.26
C VAL A 97 -0.07 21.41 5.08
N CYS A 98 0.18 20.29 4.41
CA CYS A 98 0.43 19.03 5.10
C CYS A 98 1.81 19.03 5.77
N LYS A 99 1.85 18.84 7.09
CA LYS A 99 3.11 18.80 7.86
C LYS A 99 3.14 17.58 8.76
N ALA A 100 4.32 17.01 8.95
CA ALA A 100 4.56 16.07 10.04
C ALA A 100 4.58 16.87 11.35
N LEU A 101 3.65 16.58 12.25
CA LEU A 101 3.61 17.19 13.58
C LEU A 101 4.04 16.15 14.62
N PRO A 102 5.05 16.42 15.47
CA PRO A 102 5.54 15.45 16.46
C PRO A 102 4.48 14.97 17.44
N LYS A 103 3.43 15.78 17.68
CA LYS A 103 2.32 15.44 18.57
C LYS A 103 1.32 14.45 17.96
N HIS A 104 1.34 14.25 16.64
CA HIS A 104 0.37 13.43 15.91
C HIS A 104 1.07 12.54 14.88
N PRO A 105 1.94 11.60 15.32
CA PRO A 105 2.68 10.72 14.41
C PRO A 105 1.76 9.78 13.61
N GLU A 106 0.57 9.46 14.14
CA GLU A 106 -0.43 8.57 13.53
C GLU A 106 -1.53 9.34 12.78
N ALA A 107 -1.31 10.61 12.44
CA ALA A 107 -2.30 11.44 11.75
C ALA A 107 -2.81 10.76 10.46
N GLY A 108 -4.13 10.78 10.26
CA GLY A 108 -4.78 10.19 9.09
C GLY A 108 -5.06 8.68 9.18
N LEU A 109 -4.59 7.99 10.22
CA LEU A 109 -5.02 6.61 10.50
C LEU A 109 -6.49 6.60 10.93
N GLU A 110 -6.79 7.43 11.94
CA GLU A 110 -8.14 7.72 12.44
C GLU A 110 -8.33 9.24 12.54
N ASP A 111 -9.50 9.72 12.12
CA ASP A 111 -9.90 11.11 12.18
C ASP A 111 -11.42 11.17 12.25
N GLU A 112 -11.95 11.58 13.41
CA GLU A 112 -13.40 11.67 13.68
C GLU A 112 -14.16 12.61 12.73
N ARG A 113 -13.46 13.48 11.99
CA ARG A 113 -14.09 14.33 10.97
C ARG A 113 -14.42 13.53 9.71
N CYS A 114 -13.78 12.39 9.51
CA CYS A 114 -13.92 11.58 8.32
C CYS A 114 -15.10 10.59 8.43
N PRO A 115 -15.67 10.16 7.30
CA PRO A 115 -16.70 9.13 7.30
C PRO A 115 -16.21 7.81 7.89
N LEU A 116 -17.16 7.01 8.38
CA LEU A 116 -16.87 5.65 8.84
C LEU A 116 -16.53 4.77 7.64
N MET A 117 -15.29 4.29 7.60
CA MET A 117 -14.81 3.37 6.58
C MET A 117 -14.77 1.96 7.16
N THR A 118 -15.38 1.01 6.46
CA THR A 118 -15.34 -0.41 6.80
C THR A 118 -14.51 -1.17 5.78
N GLY A 119 -13.71 -2.13 6.24
CA GLY A 119 -13.02 -3.04 5.34
C GLY A 119 -12.20 -4.06 6.09
N CYS A 120 -11.43 -4.84 5.35
CA CYS A 120 -10.68 -5.97 5.89
C CYS A 120 -9.23 -5.97 5.42
N GLN A 121 -8.36 -6.53 6.25
CA GLN A 121 -6.94 -6.74 5.98
C GLN A 121 -6.55 -8.15 6.43
N ARG A 122 -5.42 -8.64 5.92
CA ARG A 122 -4.86 -9.91 6.38
C ARG A 122 -3.89 -9.68 7.52
N ALA A 123 -4.08 -10.45 8.59
CA ALA A 123 -3.16 -10.55 9.70
C ALA A 123 -2.98 -12.03 10.04
N GLY A 124 -1.74 -12.54 10.00
CA GLY A 124 -1.45 -13.93 10.37
C GLY A 124 -2.16 -15.00 9.53
N GLY A 125 -2.43 -14.74 8.25
CA GLY A 125 -3.16 -15.68 7.37
C GLY A 125 -4.68 -15.66 7.56
N GLN A 126 -5.20 -14.87 8.49
CA GLN A 126 -6.63 -14.68 8.69
C GLN A 126 -7.08 -13.31 8.18
N CYS A 127 -8.34 -13.24 7.76
CA CYS A 127 -8.98 -11.98 7.39
C CYS A 127 -9.61 -11.34 8.61
N VAL A 128 -9.15 -10.13 8.93
CA VAL A 128 -9.63 -9.30 10.04
C VAL A 128 -10.31 -8.08 9.43
N CYS A 129 -11.58 -7.87 9.78
CA CYS A 129 -12.36 -6.71 9.36
C CYS A 129 -12.50 -5.73 10.51
N ASP A 130 -12.50 -4.45 10.17
CA ASP A 130 -12.58 -3.36 11.13
C ASP A 130 -13.33 -2.17 10.52
N ALA A 131 -13.72 -1.23 11.38
CA ALA A 131 -14.42 -0.01 11.01
C ALA A 131 -13.80 1.18 11.75
N ARG A 132 -13.36 2.20 10.99
CA ARG A 132 -12.72 3.40 11.55
C ARG A 132 -13.09 4.65 10.79
N HIS A 133 -13.20 5.78 11.49
CA HIS A 133 -13.34 7.08 10.86
C HIS A 133 -12.01 7.45 10.19
N SER A 134 -11.94 7.36 8.86
CA SER A 134 -10.71 7.64 8.14
C SER A 134 -11.00 8.16 6.75
N CYS A 135 -10.24 9.17 6.35
CA CYS A 135 -10.28 9.70 5.00
C CYS A 135 -9.36 8.93 4.06
N LEU A 136 -8.47 8.10 4.57
CA LEU A 136 -7.49 7.36 3.76
C LEU A 136 -7.97 5.92 3.54
N GLY A 137 -7.92 5.47 2.28
CA GLY A 137 -8.17 4.06 1.94
C GLY A 137 -7.08 3.15 2.52
N SER A 138 -7.32 2.60 3.71
CA SER A 138 -6.36 1.75 4.44
C SER A 138 -6.66 0.25 4.37
N PHE A 139 -7.86 -0.13 3.95
CA PHE A 139 -8.27 -1.53 3.85
C PHE A 139 -7.88 -2.14 2.51
N ALA A 140 -7.28 -3.34 2.55
CA ALA A 140 -6.90 -4.08 1.36
C ALA A 140 -8.11 -4.70 0.63
N TYR A 141 -9.17 -4.99 1.39
CA TYR A 141 -10.38 -5.62 0.89
C TYR A 141 -11.63 -4.88 1.43
N PRO A 142 -12.69 -4.76 0.62
CA PRO A 142 -13.93 -4.10 1.06
C PRO A 142 -14.73 -4.95 2.05
N ASP A 143 -14.61 -6.28 1.99
CA ASP A 143 -15.40 -7.21 2.78
C ASP A 143 -14.66 -8.52 3.08
N GLN A 144 -15.20 -9.27 4.04
CA GLN A 144 -14.62 -10.52 4.53
C GLN A 144 -14.58 -11.60 3.46
N GLU A 145 -15.60 -11.68 2.61
CA GLU A 145 -15.70 -12.72 1.58
C GLU A 145 -14.61 -12.53 0.53
N THR A 146 -14.42 -11.29 0.07
CA THR A 146 -13.37 -10.91 -0.87
C THR A 146 -11.98 -11.18 -0.30
N CYS A 147 -11.75 -10.86 0.97
CA CYS A 147 -10.50 -11.19 1.66
C CYS A 147 -10.27 -12.72 1.71
N MET A 148 -11.29 -13.49 2.10
CA MET A 148 -11.19 -14.95 2.25
C MET A 148 -11.04 -15.67 0.90
N LYS A 149 -11.64 -15.16 -0.17
CA LYS A 149 -11.42 -15.68 -1.54
C LYS A 149 -9.96 -15.54 -1.94
N ALA A 150 -9.37 -14.36 -1.67
CA ALA A 150 -7.97 -14.12 -1.95
C ALA A 150 -7.05 -15.02 -1.10
N SER A 151 -7.44 -15.39 0.13
CA SER A 151 -6.62 -16.26 0.98
C SER A 151 -6.57 -17.71 0.51
N LYS A 152 -7.69 -18.24 0.02
CA LYS A 152 -7.76 -19.59 -0.56
C LYS A 152 -6.90 -19.74 -1.81
N SER A 153 -6.76 -18.69 -2.63
CA SER A 153 -5.90 -18.74 -3.82
C SER A 153 -4.40 -18.81 -3.50
N GLU A 154 -3.98 -18.20 -2.38
CA GLU A 154 -2.59 -18.26 -1.93
C GLU A 154 -2.28 -19.55 -1.18
N GLY A 155 -3.22 -20.04 -0.37
CA GLY A 155 -3.12 -21.34 0.31
C GLY A 155 -2.87 -22.48 -0.68
N ARG A 156 -3.60 -22.51 -1.82
CA ARG A 156 -3.39 -23.52 -2.88
C ARG A 156 -2.01 -23.41 -3.54
N ARG A 157 -1.46 -22.20 -3.70
CA ARG A 157 -0.08 -22.03 -4.22
C ARG A 157 0.97 -22.50 -3.21
N HIS A 158 0.74 -22.25 -1.93
CA HIS A 158 1.62 -22.70 -0.86
C HIS A 158 1.55 -24.23 -0.69
N GLU A 159 0.36 -24.83 -0.74
CA GLU A 159 0.16 -26.28 -0.69
C GLU A 159 0.79 -26.99 -1.90
N HIS A 160 0.69 -26.43 -3.11
CA HIS A 160 1.38 -26.98 -4.28
C HIS A 160 2.90 -26.91 -4.14
N ARG A 161 3.42 -25.85 -3.51
CA ARG A 161 4.85 -25.68 -3.23
C ARG A 161 5.34 -26.61 -2.10
N GLU A 162 4.53 -26.83 -1.06
CA GLU A 162 4.78 -27.76 0.04
C GLU A 162 4.70 -29.23 -0.44
N ARG A 163 3.73 -29.60 -1.28
CA ARG A 163 3.63 -30.94 -1.90
C ARG A 163 4.84 -31.27 -2.78
N HIS A 164 5.45 -30.27 -3.41
CA HIS A 164 6.73 -30.44 -4.11
C HIS A 164 7.93 -30.63 -3.16
N ARG A 165 7.79 -30.20 -1.90
CA ARG A 165 8.81 -30.32 -0.84
C ARG A 165 8.69 -31.63 -0.05
N GLU A 166 7.46 -32.12 0.17
CA GLU A 166 7.18 -33.37 0.89
C GLU A 166 7.63 -34.63 0.14
N LYS A 167 7.99 -34.54 -1.15
CA LYS A 167 8.49 -35.70 -1.92
C LYS A 167 9.98 -35.98 -1.74
N TYR A 168 10.70 -35.22 -0.92
CA TYR A 168 12.13 -35.43 -0.67
C TYR A 168 12.38 -35.94 0.75
N VAL A 169 12.52 -37.26 0.89
CA VAL A 169 12.94 -37.92 2.13
C VAL A 169 14.46 -38.03 2.09
N GLY A 170 15.16 -37.00 2.56
CA GLY A 170 16.61 -37.01 2.70
C GLY A 170 17.08 -35.87 3.63
N PRO A 171 18.23 -36.01 4.32
CA PRO A 171 18.65 -35.02 5.32
C PRO A 171 19.00 -33.70 4.62
N SER A 172 18.05 -32.76 4.62
CA SER A 172 18.27 -31.42 4.08
C SER A 172 19.10 -30.63 5.09
N ASN A 173 20.41 -30.48 4.81
CA ASN A 173 21.21 -29.47 5.49
C ASN A 173 20.84 -28.09 4.89
N PRO A 174 20.21 -27.18 5.66
CA PRO A 174 19.73 -25.89 5.14
C PRO A 174 20.85 -24.97 4.61
N ALA A 175 22.12 -25.34 4.80
CA ALA A 175 23.27 -24.60 4.29
C ALA A 175 23.62 -24.89 2.82
N CYS A 176 23.01 -25.90 2.18
CA CYS A 176 23.45 -26.41 0.88
C CYS A 176 22.37 -26.21 -0.20
N MET A 177 22.17 -24.95 -0.59
CA MET A 177 21.14 -24.56 -1.57
C MET A 177 21.71 -24.25 -2.96
N PHE A 178 23.01 -24.43 -3.18
CA PHE A 178 23.61 -24.08 -4.46
C PHE A 178 23.38 -25.19 -5.48
N SER A 179 22.84 -24.82 -6.63
CA SER A 179 22.68 -25.68 -7.80
C SER A 179 23.31 -25.01 -9.00
N GLY A 180 23.99 -25.79 -9.83
CA GLY A 180 24.60 -25.29 -11.05
C GLY A 180 25.25 -26.40 -11.85
N CYS A 181 25.87 -26.03 -12.96
CA CYS A 181 26.46 -26.96 -13.92
C CYS A 181 27.91 -26.62 -14.23
N ASN A 182 28.69 -27.66 -14.52
CA ASN A 182 30.04 -27.56 -15.05
C ASN A 182 30.12 -28.26 -16.41
N LEU A 183 30.91 -27.67 -17.30
CA LEU A 183 31.19 -28.25 -18.61
C LEU A 183 32.35 -29.23 -18.49
N THR A 184 32.11 -30.50 -18.84
CA THR A 184 33.10 -31.57 -18.83
C THR A 184 33.34 -32.09 -20.24
N THR A 185 34.32 -32.98 -20.41
CA THR A 185 34.62 -33.64 -21.70
C THR A 185 33.47 -34.51 -22.22
N GLU A 186 32.53 -34.88 -21.36
CA GLU A 186 31.33 -35.66 -21.71
C GLU A 186 30.07 -34.76 -21.85
N GLY A 187 30.25 -33.44 -21.73
CA GLY A 187 29.18 -32.44 -21.81
C GLY A 187 28.82 -31.81 -20.46
N CYS A 188 27.62 -31.24 -20.37
CA CYS A 188 27.17 -30.51 -19.19
C CYS A 188 26.70 -31.44 -18.08
N VAL A 189 27.45 -31.43 -16.97
CA VAL A 189 27.14 -32.14 -15.74
C VAL A 189 26.60 -31.13 -14.73
N CYS A 190 25.38 -31.35 -14.26
CA CYS A 190 24.70 -30.45 -13.34
C CYS A 190 24.48 -31.15 -12.01
N GLU A 191 24.74 -30.44 -10.92
CA GLU A 191 24.51 -30.91 -9.56
C GLU A 191 23.58 -29.93 -8.82
N SER A 192 22.68 -30.48 -8.01
CA SER A 192 21.77 -29.72 -7.16
C SER A 192 22.06 -30.03 -5.69
N GLN A 193 21.88 -29.04 -4.81
CA GLN A 193 22.05 -29.17 -3.35
C GLN A 193 23.52 -29.26 -2.91
N SER A 194 24.43 -28.59 -3.62
CA SER A 194 25.82 -28.48 -3.18
C SER A 194 26.00 -27.42 -2.10
N CYS A 195 26.91 -27.68 -1.16
CA CYS A 195 27.28 -26.77 -0.07
C CYS A 195 28.38 -25.78 -0.48
N ARG A 196 28.92 -25.88 -1.71
CA ARG A 196 30.01 -25.05 -2.21
C ARG A 196 29.62 -24.43 -3.55
N HIS A 197 29.84 -23.13 -3.70
CA HIS A 197 29.61 -22.42 -4.96
C HIS A 197 30.79 -22.67 -5.92
N HIS A 198 30.71 -23.75 -6.69
CA HIS A 198 31.79 -24.22 -7.58
C HIS A 198 31.31 -24.50 -9.02
N PHE A 199 30.14 -24.00 -9.36
CA PHE A 199 29.52 -24.17 -10.67
C PHE A 199 29.86 -23.00 -11.58
N ALA A 200 30.29 -23.30 -12.80
CA ALA A 200 30.57 -22.30 -13.83
C ALA A 200 29.28 -21.72 -14.45
N TYR A 201 28.18 -22.48 -14.43
CA TYR A 201 26.91 -22.08 -15.02
C TYR A 201 25.74 -22.27 -14.05
N ILE A 202 24.79 -21.34 -14.08
CA ILE A 202 23.64 -21.33 -13.16
C ILE A 202 22.61 -22.41 -13.55
N ASN A 203 22.49 -22.72 -14.85
CA ASN A 203 21.53 -23.71 -15.34
C ASN A 203 22.09 -24.51 -16.54
N ARG A 204 21.42 -25.63 -16.85
CA ARG A 204 21.84 -26.53 -17.92
C ARG A 204 21.81 -25.86 -19.30
N SER A 205 20.85 -24.97 -19.55
CA SER A 205 20.73 -24.26 -20.83
C SER A 205 21.95 -23.37 -21.10
N GLN A 206 22.42 -22.60 -20.11
CA GLN A 206 23.63 -21.78 -20.26
C GLN A 206 24.88 -22.63 -20.47
N CYS A 207 24.98 -23.76 -19.77
CA CYS A 207 26.10 -24.69 -19.97
C CYS A 207 26.08 -25.29 -21.38
N GLN A 208 24.90 -25.67 -21.90
CA GLN A 208 24.76 -26.26 -23.23
C GLN A 208 25.05 -25.27 -24.36
N GLU A 209 24.67 -24.01 -24.19
CA GLU A 209 25.05 -22.93 -25.12
C GLU A 209 26.58 -22.73 -25.16
N ALA A 210 27.25 -22.79 -24.00
CA ALA A 210 28.70 -22.74 -23.93
C ALA A 210 29.37 -23.98 -24.57
N ALA A 211 28.79 -25.17 -24.39
CA ALA A 211 29.26 -26.41 -25.02
C ALA A 211 29.11 -26.37 -26.55
N ALA A 212 28.06 -25.74 -27.05
CA ALA A 212 27.82 -25.56 -28.49
C ALA A 212 28.75 -24.49 -29.11
N GLY A 213 29.28 -23.56 -28.31
CA GLY A 213 30.23 -22.54 -28.73
C GLY A 213 31.69 -23.02 -28.83
N SER A 214 32.05 -24.14 -28.21
CA SER A 214 33.39 -24.74 -28.32
C SER A 214 33.48 -25.68 -29.52
N CYS A 215 33.58 -25.13 -30.73
CA CYS A 215 33.87 -25.89 -31.94
C CYS A 215 35.34 -26.37 -31.90
N PRO A 216 35.64 -27.65 -32.12
CA PRO A 216 37.02 -28.10 -32.25
C PRO A 216 37.63 -27.56 -33.55
N LEU A 217 38.83 -27.00 -33.44
CA LEU A 217 39.67 -26.67 -34.59
C LEU A 217 39.81 -27.90 -35.51
N PRO A 218 39.69 -27.75 -36.84
CA PRO A 218 39.92 -28.86 -37.74
C PRO A 218 41.41 -29.26 -37.68
N VAL A 219 41.65 -30.53 -37.31
CA VAL A 219 42.94 -31.19 -37.47
C VAL A 219 43.24 -31.24 -38.97
N PHE A 220 44.21 -30.45 -39.42
CA PHE A 220 44.79 -30.55 -40.76
C PHE A 220 45.38 -31.95 -40.93
N LYS A 221 44.72 -32.79 -41.73
CA LYS A 221 45.22 -34.11 -42.15
C LYS A 221 46.22 -33.88 -43.27
N THR A 222 47.49 -34.14 -43.00
CA THR A 222 48.58 -34.23 -43.98
C THR A 222 48.29 -35.36 -44.97
N LEU A 223 48.24 -35.03 -46.26
CA LEU A 223 48.35 -35.98 -47.37
C LEU A 223 48.87 -35.24 -48.62
N MET A 224 50.19 -35.15 -48.71
CA MET A 224 51.03 -35.43 -49.88
C MET A 224 52.47 -35.57 -49.40
#